data_AF-A0A947GQB3-F1
#
_entry.id   AF-A0A947GQB3-F1
#
_cell.length_a   1.000
_cell.length_b   1.000
_cell.length_c   1.000
_cell.angle_alpha   90.00
_cell.angle_beta   90.00
_cell.angle_gamma   90.00
#
_symmetry.space_group_name_H-M   'P 1'
#
loop_
_entity.id
_entity.type
_entity.pdbx_description
1 polymer ?
#
loop_
_entity_poly.entity_id
_entity_poly.type
_entity_poly.pdbx_seq_one_letter_code
_entity_poly.pdbx_strand_id
1 'polypeptide(L)' 'MTAPSIAWADPARASAFHQWLTALAPQHGLNADSVRLASADASFRRYFRVDAAAPAAPKSYIIMDAPPAQEDCAPFV' A
#
# COMPACT_ATOMS: atom_id res chain seq x y z
N MET A 1 13.31 15.55 4.19
CA MET A 1 13.41 14.12 4.54
C MET A 1 12.60 13.37 3.49
N THR A 2 13.27 12.85 2.47
CA THR A 2 12.63 12.21 1.31
C THR A 2 12.16 10.82 1.71
N ALA A 3 10.86 10.53 1.63
CA ALA A 3 10.35 9.18 1.85
C ALA A 3 11.01 8.23 0.84
N PRO A 4 11.39 6.99 1.24
CA PRO A 4 12.00 6.04 0.31
C PRO A 4 11.03 5.77 -0.85
N SER A 5 11.49 5.99 -2.08
CA SER A 5 10.75 5.70 -3.29
C SER A 5 10.39 4.21 -3.35
N ILE A 6 9.12 3.89 -3.56
CA ILE A 6 8.65 2.52 -3.69
C ILE A 6 9.20 1.95 -5.01
N ALA A 7 10.13 0.99 -4.91
CA ALA A 7 10.56 0.23 -6.08
C ALA A 7 9.42 -0.68 -6.54
N TRP A 8 8.86 -0.41 -7.71
CA TRP A 8 7.86 -1.25 -8.35
C TRP A 8 8.53 -2.09 -9.44
N ALA A 9 8.38 -3.42 -9.36
CA ALA A 9 8.89 -4.33 -10.38
C ALA A 9 8.04 -4.29 -11.66
N ASP A 10 6.75 -3.98 -11.53
CA ASP A 10 5.80 -3.84 -12.63
C ASP A 10 5.20 -2.42 -12.65
N PRO A 11 5.42 -1.64 -13.73
CA PRO A 11 4.86 -0.29 -13.86
C PRO A 11 3.32 -0.28 -13.94
N ALA A 12 2.69 -1.34 -14.47
CA ALA A 12 1.22 -1.43 -14.50
C ALA A 12 0.65 -1.55 -13.08
N ARG A 13 1.30 -2.36 -12.23
CA ARG A 13 0.94 -2.47 -10.81
C ARG A 13 1.11 -1.15 -10.07
N ALA A 14 2.20 -0.42 -10.33
CA ALA A 14 2.44 0.90 -9.75
C ALA A 14 1.30 1.88 -10.07
N SER A 15 0.87 1.92 -11.34
CA SER A 15 -0.23 2.76 -11.78
C SER A 15 -1.55 2.35 -11.15
N ALA A 16 -1.86 1.05 -11.11
CA ALA A 16 -3.09 0.54 -10.49
C ALA A 16 -3.16 0.86 -9.00
N PHE A 17 -2.04 0.69 -8.27
CA PHE A 17 -1.94 1.07 -6.86
C PHE A 17 -2.19 2.56 -6.65
N HIS A 18 -1.54 3.41 -7.45
CA HIS A 18 -1.68 4.86 -7.32
C HIS A 18 -3.11 5.33 -7.64
N GLN A 19 -3.73 4.80 -8.70
CA GLN A 19 -5.11 5.10 -9.05
C GLN A 19 -6.08 4.69 -7.93
N TRP A 20 -5.92 3.48 -7.39
CA TRP A 20 -6.73 2.97 -6.29
C TRP A 20 -6.59 3.86 -5.04
N LEU A 21 -5.36 4.19 -4.65
CA LEU A 21 -5.11 5.02 -3.48
C LEU A 21 -5.68 6.42 -3.64
N THR A 22 -5.48 7.05 -4.80
CA THR A 22 -5.98 8.40 -5.08
C THR A 22 -7.51 8.47 -5.02
N ALA A 23 -8.21 7.42 -5.46
CA ALA A 23 -9.66 7.33 -5.33
C ALA A 23 -10.12 7.17 -3.87
N LEU A 24 -9.37 6.39 -3.07
CA LEU A 24 -9.73 6.05 -1.68
C LEU A 24 -9.30 7.12 -0.66
N ALA A 25 -8.24 7.85 -0.93
CA ALA A 25 -7.63 8.83 -0.03
C ALA A 25 -8.60 9.90 0.50
N PRO A 26 -9.40 10.60 -0.32
CA PRO A 26 -10.35 11.60 0.21
C PRO A 26 -11.47 10.97 1.05
N GLN A 27 -11.83 9.72 0.76
CA GLN A 27 -12.93 9.01 1.43
C GLN A 27 -12.57 8.64 2.88
N HIS A 28 -11.28 8.35 3.12
CA HIS A 28 -10.77 7.95 4.43
C HIS A 28 -9.87 9.00 5.08
N GLY A 29 -9.73 10.18 4.47
CA GLY A 29 -8.84 11.25 4.94
C GLY A 29 -7.39 10.80 5.01
N LEU A 30 -6.89 10.15 3.97
CA LEU A 30 -5.49 9.69 3.87
C LEU A 30 -4.64 10.72 3.13
N ASN A 31 -3.38 10.84 3.54
CA ASN A 31 -2.38 11.59 2.80
C ASN A 31 -1.67 10.65 1.81
N ALA A 32 -2.08 10.67 0.53
CA ALA A 32 -1.53 9.78 -0.49
C ALA A 32 -0.02 9.98 -0.73
N ASP A 33 0.52 11.17 -0.48
CA ASP A 33 1.96 11.47 -0.62
C ASP A 33 2.81 10.90 0.53
N SER A 34 2.17 10.48 1.63
CA SER A 34 2.85 9.90 2.79
C SER A 34 3.16 8.40 2.67
N VAL A 35 2.74 7.78 1.55
CA VAL A 35 2.89 6.34 1.37
C VAL A 35 4.35 5.94 1.36
N ARG A 36 4.66 4.95 2.20
CA ARG A 36 5.99 4.37 2.33
C ARG A 36 5.90 2.88 2.58
N LEU A 37 6.97 2.16 2.26
CA LEU A 37 7.06 0.73 2.55
C LEU A 37 7.06 0.51 4.08
N ALA A 38 6.17 -0.36 4.56
CA ALA A 38 6.09 -0.75 5.97
C ALA A 38 6.86 -2.05 6.23
N SER A 39 6.71 -3.02 5.33
CA SER A 39 7.51 -4.24 5.28
C SER A 39 7.46 -4.83 3.86
N ALA A 40 8.59 -5.31 3.37
CA ALA A 40 8.73 -5.96 2.07
C ALA A 40 8.83 -7.50 2.17
N ASP A 41 8.87 -8.04 3.39
CA ASP A 41 9.49 -9.35 3.66
C ASP A 41 8.50 -10.52 3.73
N ALA A 42 7.39 -10.46 2.99
CA ALA A 42 6.38 -11.52 2.98
C ALA A 42 6.12 -12.03 1.56
N SER A 43 7.15 -12.63 0.95
CA SER A 43 7.08 -13.27 -0.37
C SER A 43 6.47 -12.38 -1.46
N PHE A 44 5.17 -12.54 -1.76
CA PHE A 44 4.44 -11.83 -2.81
C PHE A 44 3.61 -10.66 -2.28
N ARG A 45 3.51 -10.52 -0.96
CA ARG A 45 2.70 -9.51 -0.29
C ARG A 45 3.59 -8.36 0.14
N ARG A 46 3.22 -7.15 -0.26
CA ARG A 46 3.90 -5.92 0.19
C ARG A 46 2.99 -5.16 1.13
N TYR A 47 3.56 -4.65 2.20
CA TYR A 47 2.84 -3.82 3.14
C TYR A 47 3.32 -2.38 3.01
N PHE A 48 2.39 -1.47 2.76
CA PHE A 48 2.64 -0.04 2.74
C PHE A 48 1.98 0.62 3.93
N ARG A 49 2.58 1.69 4.42
CA ARG A 49 2.01 2.56 5.44
C ARG A 49 1.61 3.88 4.80
N VAL A 50 0.42 4.36 5.12
CA VAL A 50 -0.09 5.68 4.74
C VAL A 50 -0.57 6.41 5.98
N ASP A 51 -0.25 7.68 6.10
CA ASP A 51 -0.68 8.51 7.23
C ASP A 51 -2.06 9.13 6.96
N ALA A 52 -2.81 9.37 8.03
CA ALA A 52 -4.02 10.18 7.96
C ALA A 52 -3.66 11.65 7.68
N ALA A 53 -4.52 12.33 6.92
CA ALA A 53 -4.37 13.75 6.57
C ALA A 53 -4.72 14.71 7.72
N ALA A 54 -5.39 14.24 8.79
CA ALA A 54 -5.95 15.09 9.84
C ALA A 54 -5.29 14.88 11.24
N PRO A 55 -5.29 15.91 12.10
CA PRO A 55 -4.22 16.15 13.09
C PRO A 55 -4.57 15.81 14.54
N ALA A 56 -5.71 15.18 14.82
CA ALA A 56 -6.13 14.92 16.20
C ALA A 56 -5.19 13.95 16.94
N ALA A 57 -4.56 13.02 16.21
CA ALA A 57 -3.52 12.13 16.70
C ALA A 57 -2.75 11.54 15.51
N PRO A 58 -1.46 11.17 15.67
CA PRO A 58 -0.73 10.45 14.64
C PRO A 58 -1.39 9.09 14.38
N LYS A 59 -2.11 8.99 13.26
CA LYS A 59 -2.76 7.76 12.81
C LYS A 59 -2.19 7.36 11.46
N SER A 60 -1.89 6.08 11.33
CA SER A 60 -1.47 5.48 10.06
C SER A 60 -2.27 4.22 9.77
N TYR A 61 -2.36 3.87 8.49
CA TYR A 61 -3.05 2.71 7.97
C TYR A 61 -2.05 1.82 7.25
N ILE A 62 -2.32 0.52 7.23
CA ILE A 62 -1.54 -0.45 6.46
C ILE A 62 -2.33 -0.82 5.21
N ILE A 63 -1.71 -0.66 4.05
CA ILE A 63 -2.20 -1.16 2.77
C ILE A 63 -1.48 -2.47 2.50
N MET A 64 -2.25 -3.53 2.29
CA MET A 64 -1.73 -4.83 1.87
C MET A 64 -1.88 -4.94 0.35
N ASP A 65 -0.76 -5.04 -0.35
CA ASP A 65 -0.70 -5.32 -1.78
C ASP A 65 -0.47 -6.82 -1.96
N ALA A 66 -1.55 -7.56 -2.22
CA ALA A 66 -1.55 -9.00 -2.44
C ALA A 66 -2.07 -9.30 -3.86
N PRO A 67 -1.19 -9.47 -4.86
CA PRO A 67 -1.61 -9.84 -6.21
C PRO A 67 -2.16 -11.28 -6.24
N PRO A 68 -3.36 -11.51 -6.78
CA PRO A 68 -4.07 -12.80 -6.70
C PRO A 68 -3.41 -13.92 -7.51
N ALA A 69 -2.55 -13.59 -8.49
CA ALA A 69 -1.87 -14.57 -9.35
C ALA A 69 -0.87 -15.48 -8.61
N GLN A 70 -0.61 -15.22 -7.33
CA GLN A 70 0.35 -15.97 -6.50
C GLN A 70 -0.22 -16.44 -5.16
N GLU A 71 -1.53 -16.30 -4.97
CA GLU A 71 -2.23 -17.02 -3.90
C GLU A 71 -2.46 -18.44 -4.37
N ASP A 72 -1.54 -19.34 -4.00
CA ASP A 72 -1.74 -20.78 -4.07
C ASP A 72 -2.84 -21.14 -3.06
N CYS A 73 -4.09 -20.92 -3.45
CA CYS A 73 -5.28 -21.34 -2.72
C CYS A 73 -5.46 -22.86 -2.88
N ALA A 74 -4.44 -23.65 -2.58
CA ALA A 74 -4.65 -25.08 -2.37
C ALA A 74 -5.51 -25.21 -1.10
N PRO A 75 -6.67 -25.90 -1.16
CA PRO A 75 -7.43 -26.17 0.04
C PRO A 75 -6.55 -26.96 1.02
N PHE A 76 -6.61 -26.61 2.30
CA PHE A 76 -6.09 -27.46 3.36
C PHE A 76 -6.76 -28.84 3.22
N VAL A 77 -5.99 -29.86 2.85
CA VAL A 77 -6.39 -31.28 2.89
C VAL A 77 -5.87 -31.95 4.14
#